data_AF-A0A351LBK7-F1
#
_entry.id   AF-A0A351LBK7-F1
#
_cell.length_a   1.000
_cell.length_b   1.000
_cell.length_c   1.000
_cell.angle_alpha   90.00
_cell.angle_beta   90.00
_cell.angle_gamma   90.00
#
_symmetry.space_group_name_H-M   'P 1'
#
loop_
_entity.id
_entity.type
_entity.pdbx_description
1 polymer ?
#
loop_
_entity_poly.entity_id
_entity_poly.type
_entity_poly.pdbx_seq_one_letter_code
_entity_poly.pdbx_strand_id
1 'polypeptide(L)'
;KPKRPNLIKSLALLLGPDFMTDVFTVETSDHARLQLQLSYNWYFDVDRHDEQAAAKLFQVPDFVGDACKAIASRVRGAVAGEKFDEFHRNSARIIRTAVFGTDDEGRIRDEFRFRTNNLVITNIDIQSVEPVDERTLESLQKSVQIAIQITTDAQEAAAKQDAERIEQAAKARLERQVIVDRGAAEGERKKLLELQAENAAIEATGQATAEARAKAEASRIQGELAVNLARQEAEAARVRAEAELAQLRARQEAELAHQQALINLEIEKAQRMAEITSAEFSQKVEAIGPETLKAIAQAGPEMQAKLLQALGLQSVLITDGRNPINLFSTAQGLINPIQSHLPSDSQQS
;
A
#
# COMPACT_ATOMS: atom_id res chain seq x y z
N LYS A 1 -76.49 24.12 55.85
CA LYS A 1 -76.87 23.56 57.18
C LYS A 1 -77.86 22.42 56.96
N PRO A 2 -77.76 21.29 57.68
CA PRO A 2 -78.65 20.15 57.49
C PRO A 2 -80.12 20.56 57.71
N LYS A 3 -81.02 20.11 56.84
CA LYS A 3 -82.45 20.43 56.93
C LYS A 3 -83.01 19.84 58.23
N ARG A 4 -83.69 20.68 59.03
CA ARG A 4 -84.37 20.27 60.26
C ARG A 4 -85.88 20.34 60.03
N PRO A 5 -86.63 19.29 60.39
CA PRO A 5 -88.08 19.30 60.23
C PRO A 5 -88.70 20.42 61.07
N ASN A 6 -89.78 21.02 60.56
CA ASN A 6 -90.61 22.02 61.25
C ASN A 6 -89.90 23.32 61.70
N LEU A 7 -88.73 23.66 61.12
CA LEU A 7 -88.00 24.87 61.49
C LEU A 7 -88.62 26.15 60.92
N ILE A 8 -89.15 26.09 59.70
CA ILE A 8 -89.78 27.21 59.00
C ILE A 8 -91.28 26.92 58.89
N LYS A 9 -92.11 27.93 59.21
CA LYS A 9 -93.55 27.87 59.03
C LYS A 9 -93.95 28.92 58.01
N SER A 10 -94.68 28.52 56.98
CA SER A 10 -95.20 29.42 55.94
C SER A 10 -96.71 29.25 55.82
N LEU A 11 -97.41 30.35 55.53
CA LEU A 11 -98.85 30.35 55.25
C LEU A 11 -99.14 30.07 53.77
N ALA A 12 -98.26 30.51 52.88
CA ALA A 12 -98.39 30.32 51.43
C ALA A 12 -97.38 29.28 50.93
N LEU A 13 -97.81 28.44 49.99
CA LEU A 13 -96.94 27.54 49.24
C LEU A 13 -96.38 28.29 48.03
N LEU A 14 -95.05 28.40 47.95
CA LEU A 14 -94.38 28.96 46.79
C LEU A 14 -94.38 27.91 45.68
N LEU A 15 -94.93 28.24 44.51
CA LEU A 15 -95.04 27.30 43.38
C LEU A 15 -93.74 27.17 42.56
N GLY A 16 -92.72 27.99 42.86
CA GLY A 16 -91.47 28.07 42.11
C GLY A 16 -91.59 28.94 40.84
N PRO A 17 -90.55 28.95 39.97
CA PRO A 17 -89.30 28.22 40.11
C PRO A 17 -88.44 28.76 41.27
N ASP A 18 -87.89 27.87 42.07
CA ASP A 18 -87.00 28.19 43.19
C ASP A 18 -85.98 27.04 43.39
N PHE A 19 -85.05 27.19 44.32
CA PHE A 19 -84.08 26.15 44.65
C PHE A 19 -84.06 25.83 46.14
N MET A 20 -83.62 24.61 46.48
CA MET A 20 -83.44 24.20 47.87
C MET A 20 -82.11 23.48 48.04
N THR A 21 -81.37 23.87 49.08
CA THR A 21 -80.07 23.26 49.39
C THR A 21 -80.19 22.19 50.46
N ASP A 22 -79.52 21.07 50.31
CA ASP A 22 -79.43 20.00 51.31
C ASP A 22 -77.98 19.61 51.58
N VAL A 23 -77.72 19.14 52.81
CA VAL A 23 -76.41 18.66 53.24
C VAL A 23 -76.56 17.33 53.95
N PHE A 24 -75.93 16.29 53.41
CA PHE A 24 -75.95 14.95 53.99
C PHE A 24 -74.65 14.20 53.74
N THR A 25 -74.39 13.19 54.56
CA THR A 25 -73.23 12.31 54.42
C THR A 25 -73.58 11.06 53.63
N VAL A 26 -72.65 10.63 52.79
CA VAL A 26 -72.65 9.37 52.03
C VAL A 26 -71.40 8.58 52.36
N GLU A 27 -71.44 7.27 52.08
CA GLU A 27 -70.30 6.37 52.24
C GLU A 27 -70.14 5.57 50.94
N THR A 28 -68.91 5.47 50.45
CA THR A 28 -68.56 4.71 49.23
C THR A 28 -68.28 3.24 49.57
N SER A 29 -68.15 2.40 48.54
CA SER A 29 -67.86 0.96 48.67
C SER A 29 -66.52 0.64 49.38
N ASP A 30 -65.58 1.58 49.35
CA ASP A 30 -64.28 1.56 50.01
C ASP A 30 -64.26 2.34 51.33
N HIS A 31 -65.44 2.56 51.91
CA HIS A 31 -65.64 3.18 53.23
C HIS A 31 -65.16 4.63 53.36
N ALA A 32 -65.09 5.38 52.25
CA ALA A 32 -64.83 6.82 52.30
C ALA A 32 -66.12 7.56 52.63
N ARG A 33 -66.11 8.32 53.73
CA ARG A 33 -67.24 9.14 54.15
C ARG A 33 -67.12 10.53 53.55
N LEU A 34 -68.14 10.95 52.82
CA LEU A 34 -68.20 12.23 52.12
C LEU A 34 -69.41 13.03 52.57
N GLN A 35 -69.22 14.32 52.82
CA GLN A 35 -70.30 15.28 53.00
C GLN A 35 -70.60 15.93 51.65
N LEU A 36 -71.84 15.78 51.20
CA LEU A 36 -72.33 16.39 49.97
C LEU A 36 -73.19 17.60 50.34
N GLN A 37 -72.97 18.70 49.63
CA GLN A 37 -73.88 19.84 49.60
C GLN A 37 -74.48 19.94 48.21
N LEU A 38 -75.78 19.69 48.11
CA LEU A 38 -76.52 19.70 46.84
C LEU A 38 -77.55 20.83 46.84
N SER A 39 -77.80 21.41 45.67
CA SER A 39 -78.91 22.33 45.43
C SER A 39 -79.83 21.73 44.37
N TYR A 40 -81.11 21.67 44.68
CA TYR A 40 -82.13 21.14 43.79
C TYR A 40 -82.94 22.29 43.23
N ASN A 41 -83.01 22.43 41.91
CA ASN A 41 -83.89 23.39 41.25
C ASN A 41 -85.26 22.73 41.06
N TRP A 42 -86.31 23.42 41.51
CA TRP A 42 -87.64 22.84 41.58
C TRP A 42 -88.73 23.84 41.20
N TYR A 43 -89.84 23.29 40.72
CA TYR A 43 -91.09 24.01 40.52
C TYR A 43 -92.25 23.03 40.70
N PHE A 44 -93.45 23.55 40.93
CA PHE A 44 -94.67 22.74 40.92
C PHE A 44 -95.34 22.81 39.55
N ASP A 45 -95.57 21.65 38.94
CA ASP A 45 -96.26 21.54 37.66
C ASP A 45 -97.77 21.35 37.89
N VAL A 46 -98.50 22.47 37.95
CA VAL A 46 -99.96 22.49 38.18
C VAL A 46 -100.62 23.57 37.34
N ASP A 47 -101.72 23.22 36.67
CA ASP A 47 -102.61 24.19 36.05
C ASP A 47 -103.41 24.94 37.14
N ARG A 48 -103.31 26.27 37.12
CA ARG A 48 -103.96 27.16 38.10
C ARG A 48 -105.49 27.12 38.02
N HIS A 49 -106.05 26.57 36.95
CA HIS A 49 -107.49 26.49 36.72
C HIS A 49 -108.10 25.14 37.15
N ASP A 50 -107.28 24.18 37.58
CA ASP A 50 -107.75 22.87 38.06
C ASP A 50 -107.68 22.80 39.60
N GLU A 51 -108.84 22.92 40.24
CA GLU A 51 -108.98 22.82 41.71
C GLU A 51 -108.54 21.47 42.27
N GLN A 52 -108.69 20.37 41.51
CA GLN A 52 -108.28 19.04 41.97
C GLN A 52 -106.76 18.89 41.93
N ALA A 53 -106.11 19.44 40.91
CA ALA A 53 -104.65 19.47 40.84
C ALA A 53 -104.05 20.41 41.91
N ALA A 54 -104.73 21.53 42.22
CA ALA A 54 -104.32 22.43 43.29
C ALA A 54 -104.39 21.77 44.68
N ALA A 55 -105.39 20.92 44.94
CA ALA A 55 -105.50 20.18 46.21
C ALA A 55 -104.33 19.19 46.42
N LYS A 56 -103.76 18.62 45.34
CA LYS A 56 -102.61 17.71 45.42
C LYS A 56 -101.35 18.38 45.96
N LEU A 57 -101.16 19.67 45.71
CA LEU A 57 -100.01 20.44 46.21
C LEU A 57 -99.85 20.36 47.73
N PHE A 58 -100.98 20.34 48.44
CA PHE A 58 -101.03 20.34 49.90
C PHE A 58 -101.10 18.94 50.53
N GLN A 59 -101.09 17.87 49.73
CA GLN A 59 -101.08 16.49 50.25
C GLN A 59 -99.81 16.15 51.02
N VAL A 60 -98.71 16.85 50.73
CA VAL A 60 -97.42 16.68 51.39
C VAL A 60 -97.16 17.89 52.29
N PRO A 61 -97.28 17.76 53.63
CA PRO A 61 -97.11 18.89 54.55
C PRO A 61 -95.71 19.51 54.52
N ASP A 62 -94.66 18.70 54.36
CA ASP A 62 -93.26 19.13 54.26
C ASP A 62 -92.63 18.63 52.95
N PHE A 63 -93.00 19.24 51.84
CA PHE A 63 -92.52 18.83 50.51
C PHE A 63 -90.99 18.95 50.37
N VAL A 64 -90.37 19.94 51.03
CA VAL A 64 -88.92 20.15 51.02
C VAL A 64 -88.23 19.02 51.77
N GLY A 65 -88.69 18.70 52.98
CA GLY A 65 -88.14 17.62 53.79
C GLY A 65 -88.26 16.26 53.10
N ASP A 66 -89.44 15.96 52.54
CA ASP A 66 -89.67 14.69 51.83
C ASP A 66 -88.86 14.59 50.54
N ALA A 67 -88.77 15.68 49.75
CA ALA A 67 -87.96 15.70 48.54
C ALA A 67 -86.47 15.50 48.84
N CYS A 68 -85.91 16.27 49.79
CA CYS A 68 -84.52 16.12 50.21
C CYS A 68 -84.24 14.72 50.76
N LYS A 69 -85.14 14.16 51.58
CA LYS A 69 -84.99 12.81 52.15
C LYS A 69 -84.98 11.73 51.06
N ALA A 70 -85.90 11.81 50.09
CA ALA A 70 -85.98 10.86 48.99
C ALA A 70 -84.73 10.93 48.09
N ILE A 71 -84.30 12.14 47.73
CA ILE A 71 -83.10 12.36 46.90
C ILE A 71 -81.85 11.88 47.63
N ALA A 72 -81.66 12.27 48.89
CA ALA A 72 -80.52 11.84 49.71
C ALA A 72 -80.46 10.31 49.83
N SER A 73 -81.60 9.63 49.98
CA SER A 73 -81.66 8.16 50.02
C SER A 73 -81.20 7.52 48.72
N ARG A 74 -81.61 8.06 47.57
CA ARG A 74 -81.19 7.56 46.24
C ARG A 74 -79.70 7.77 46.01
N VAL A 75 -79.20 8.96 46.32
CA VAL A 75 -77.78 9.28 46.19
C VAL A 75 -76.93 8.39 47.10
N ARG A 76 -77.32 8.20 48.37
CA ARG A 76 -76.62 7.27 49.28
C ARG A 76 -76.56 5.84 48.72
N GLY A 77 -77.66 5.34 48.17
CA GLY A 77 -77.73 4.00 47.61
C GLY A 77 -76.80 3.81 46.40
N ALA A 78 -76.73 4.81 45.51
CA ALA A 78 -75.86 4.76 44.35
C ALA A 78 -74.38 4.89 44.72
N VAL A 79 -74.05 5.83 45.63
CA VAL A 79 -72.65 6.07 46.04
C VAL A 79 -72.06 4.87 46.79
N ALA A 80 -72.87 4.14 47.56
CA ALA A 80 -72.42 2.94 48.27
C ALA A 80 -71.90 1.82 47.35
N GLY A 81 -72.30 1.81 46.08
CA GLY A 81 -71.82 0.85 45.08
C GLY A 81 -70.53 1.25 44.36
N GLU A 82 -70.09 2.50 44.52
CA GLU A 82 -68.97 3.07 43.78
C GLU A 82 -67.73 3.22 44.67
N LYS A 83 -66.53 3.19 44.09
CA LYS A 83 -65.28 3.51 44.81
C LYS A 83 -65.10 5.02 44.93
N PHE A 84 -64.34 5.47 45.92
CA PHE A 84 -64.08 6.89 46.14
C PHE A 84 -63.51 7.62 44.91
N ASP A 85 -62.49 7.07 44.26
CA ASP A 85 -61.85 7.72 43.09
C ASP A 85 -62.82 7.86 41.90
N GLU A 86 -63.60 6.80 41.64
CA GLU A 86 -64.61 6.78 40.57
C GLU A 86 -65.72 7.80 40.87
N PHE A 87 -66.20 7.84 42.11
CA PHE A 87 -67.17 8.84 42.54
C PHE A 87 -66.60 10.26 42.48
N HIS A 88 -65.35 10.48 42.87
CA HIS A 88 -64.73 11.80 42.81
C HIS A 88 -64.63 12.31 41.37
N ARG A 89 -64.22 11.45 40.43
CA ARG A 89 -64.07 11.79 39.02
C ARG A 89 -65.41 11.97 38.30
N ASN A 90 -66.42 11.17 38.66
CA ASN A 90 -67.70 11.08 37.95
C ASN A 90 -68.93 11.48 38.79
N SER A 91 -68.73 12.24 39.87
CA SER A 91 -69.76 12.64 40.85
C SER A 91 -71.03 13.22 40.21
N ALA A 92 -70.87 14.15 39.26
CA ALA A 92 -71.97 14.76 38.53
C ALA A 92 -72.85 13.74 37.80
N ARG A 93 -72.21 12.78 37.11
CA ARG A 93 -72.92 11.74 36.36
C ARG A 93 -73.62 10.77 37.29
N ILE A 94 -72.94 10.32 38.34
CA ILE A 94 -73.46 9.32 39.30
C ILE A 94 -74.66 9.89 40.05
N ILE A 95 -74.57 11.12 40.57
CA ILE A 95 -75.66 11.76 41.31
C ILE A 95 -76.88 12.00 40.42
N ARG A 96 -76.68 12.53 39.20
CA ARG A 96 -77.79 12.75 38.26
C ARG A 96 -78.47 11.45 37.85
N THR A 97 -77.69 10.41 37.56
CA THR A 97 -78.23 9.08 37.21
C THR A 97 -79.02 8.48 38.37
N ALA A 98 -78.53 8.61 39.60
CA ALA A 98 -79.19 8.10 40.79
C ALA A 98 -80.55 8.77 41.07
N VAL A 99 -80.68 10.07 40.77
CA VAL A 99 -81.89 10.83 41.08
C VAL A 99 -82.91 10.80 39.95
N PHE A 100 -82.49 11.11 38.73
CA PHE A 100 -83.36 11.15 37.55
C PHE A 100 -83.65 9.77 36.97
N GLY A 101 -82.77 8.80 37.19
CA GLY A 101 -82.82 7.50 36.54
C GLY A 101 -82.45 7.58 35.06
N THR A 102 -82.49 6.43 34.40
CA THR A 102 -82.27 6.31 32.96
C THR A 102 -83.59 6.07 32.23
N ASP A 103 -83.66 6.51 30.97
CA ASP A 103 -84.70 6.08 30.03
C ASP A 103 -84.39 4.70 29.44
N ASP A 104 -85.28 4.21 28.58
CA ASP A 104 -85.17 2.90 27.92
C ASP A 104 -84.01 2.86 26.89
N GLU A 105 -83.45 4.03 26.55
CA GLU A 105 -82.29 4.21 25.66
C GLU A 105 -80.96 4.40 26.43
N GLY A 106 -81.00 4.37 27.77
CA GLY A 106 -79.85 4.53 28.64
C GLY A 106 -79.38 5.97 28.87
N ARG A 107 -80.15 6.98 28.44
CA ARG A 107 -79.87 8.39 28.73
C ARG A 107 -80.48 8.81 30.07
N ILE A 108 -79.82 9.75 30.74
CA ILE A 108 -80.30 10.28 32.02
C ILE A 108 -81.51 11.18 31.74
N ARG A 109 -82.61 10.98 32.47
CA ARG A 109 -83.80 11.82 32.31
C ARG A 109 -83.52 13.26 32.76
N ASP A 110 -84.23 14.21 32.18
CA ASP A 110 -84.04 15.64 32.46
C ASP A 110 -84.81 16.12 33.70
N GLU A 111 -85.86 15.41 34.12
CA GLU A 111 -86.65 15.79 35.28
C GLU A 111 -87.00 14.60 36.18
N PHE A 112 -87.15 14.89 37.48
CA PHE A 112 -87.65 13.96 38.46
C PHE A 112 -88.95 14.49 39.07
N ARG A 113 -90.05 13.78 38.83
CA ARG A 113 -91.41 14.19 39.23
C ARG A 113 -91.94 13.38 40.41
N PHE A 114 -92.32 14.06 41.48
CA PHE A 114 -93.07 13.49 42.59
C PHE A 114 -94.57 13.47 42.24
N ARG A 115 -95.14 12.27 42.09
CA ARG A 115 -96.56 12.10 41.68
C ARG A 115 -97.57 12.52 42.76
N THR A 116 -97.15 12.57 44.02
CA THR A 116 -98.04 12.88 45.16
C THR A 116 -98.47 14.35 45.18
N ASN A 117 -97.55 15.26 44.89
CA ASN A 117 -97.78 16.71 44.98
C ASN A 117 -97.38 17.48 43.70
N ASN A 118 -97.08 16.78 42.60
CA ASN A 118 -96.62 17.38 41.34
C ASN A 118 -95.36 18.26 41.46
N LEU A 119 -94.51 18.01 42.46
CA LEU A 119 -93.20 18.65 42.54
C LEU A 119 -92.28 18.09 41.45
N VAL A 120 -91.66 18.97 40.67
CA VAL A 120 -90.71 18.61 39.62
C VAL A 120 -89.34 19.17 40.00
N ILE A 121 -88.34 18.28 40.03
CA ILE A 121 -86.93 18.64 40.13
C ILE A 121 -86.35 18.65 38.71
N THR A 122 -85.78 19.77 38.29
CA THR A 122 -85.25 19.95 36.94
C THR A 122 -83.73 19.84 36.87
N ASN A 123 -83.05 20.20 37.95
CA ASN A 123 -81.60 20.16 37.98
C ASN A 123 -81.08 19.93 39.41
N ILE A 124 -79.88 19.35 39.49
CA ILE A 124 -79.17 19.08 40.74
C ILE A 124 -77.76 19.63 40.59
N ASP A 125 -77.50 20.71 41.32
CA ASP A 125 -76.21 21.36 41.37
C ASP A 125 -75.42 20.84 42.57
N ILE A 126 -74.24 20.28 42.30
CA ILE A 126 -73.31 19.83 43.33
C ILE A 126 -72.47 21.03 43.76
N GLN A 127 -72.71 21.55 44.96
CA GLN A 127 -72.00 22.73 45.47
C GLN A 127 -70.67 22.36 46.10
N SER A 128 -70.63 21.28 46.88
CA SER A 128 -69.39 20.75 47.45
C SER A 128 -69.47 19.25 47.70
N VAL A 129 -68.30 18.61 47.61
CA VAL A 129 -68.07 17.21 47.97
C VAL A 129 -66.80 17.18 48.82
N GLU A 130 -66.96 17.01 50.12
CA GLU A 130 -65.85 17.09 51.07
C GLU A 130 -65.68 15.76 51.83
N PRO A 131 -64.47 15.18 51.89
CA PRO A 131 -64.17 14.08 52.80
C PRO A 131 -64.40 14.49 54.25
N VAL A 132 -65.11 13.64 54.99
CA VAL A 132 -65.32 13.84 56.43
C VAL A 132 -64.12 13.33 57.23
N ASP A 133 -63.43 12.30 56.72
CA ASP A 133 -62.31 11.67 57.41
C ASP A 133 -60.96 12.27 56.95
N GLU A 134 -60.11 12.62 57.93
CA GLU A 134 -58.78 13.20 57.70
C GLU A 134 -57.88 12.27 56.87
N ARG A 135 -57.99 10.95 57.07
CA ARG A 135 -57.22 9.95 56.33
C ARG A 135 -57.51 9.97 54.82
N THR A 136 -58.77 10.19 54.42
CA THR A 136 -59.15 10.32 53.01
C THR A 136 -58.64 11.63 52.42
N LEU A 137 -58.63 12.71 53.20
CA LEU A 137 -58.04 13.98 52.80
C LEU A 137 -56.51 13.86 52.56
N GLU A 138 -55.78 13.20 53.48
CA GLU A 138 -54.36 12.94 53.30
C GLU A 138 -54.07 12.06 52.07
N SER A 139 -54.92 11.07 51.81
CA SER A 139 -54.77 10.18 50.65
C SER A 139 -54.95 10.92 49.32
N LEU A 140 -55.88 11.88 49.27
CA LEU A 140 -56.03 12.80 48.14
C LEU A 140 -54.79 13.67 47.96
N GLN A 141 -54.28 14.28 49.05
CA GLN A 141 -53.09 15.14 48.99
C GLN A 141 -51.86 14.38 48.47
N LYS A 142 -51.63 13.16 48.96
CA LYS A 142 -50.56 12.28 48.47
C LYS A 142 -50.74 11.94 46.98
N SER A 143 -51.97 11.69 46.54
CA SER A 143 -52.25 11.39 45.13
C SER A 143 -51.94 12.57 44.23
N VAL A 144 -52.28 13.80 44.64
CA VAL A 144 -51.92 15.03 43.91
C VAL A 144 -50.40 15.21 43.84
N GLN A 145 -49.70 15.01 44.97
CA GLN A 145 -48.24 15.08 45.01
C GLN A 145 -47.58 14.07 44.04
N ILE A 146 -48.05 12.83 44.04
CA ILE A 146 -47.58 11.78 43.13
C ILE A 146 -47.86 12.16 41.66
N ALA A 147 -49.04 12.72 41.36
CA ALA A 147 -49.36 13.15 40.01
C ALA A 147 -48.40 14.24 39.51
N ILE A 148 -48.08 15.24 40.35
CA ILE A 148 -47.09 16.27 40.03
C ILE A 148 -45.71 15.66 39.80
N GLN A 149 -45.29 14.74 40.66
CA GLN A 149 -44.02 14.05 40.50
C GLN A 149 -43.96 13.29 39.17
N ILE A 150 -45.00 12.51 38.83
CA ILE A 150 -45.06 11.77 37.57
C ILE A 150 -44.97 12.72 36.37
N THR A 151 -45.68 13.85 36.40
CA THR A 151 -45.59 14.84 35.31
C THR A 151 -44.21 15.48 35.21
N THR A 152 -43.53 15.68 36.34
CA THR A 152 -42.18 16.26 36.40
C THR A 152 -41.15 15.26 35.86
N ASP A 153 -41.20 14.02 36.34
CA ASP A 153 -40.33 12.92 35.89
C ASP A 153 -40.52 12.64 34.38
N ALA A 154 -41.76 12.69 33.89
CA ALA A 154 -42.05 12.54 32.47
C ALA A 154 -41.45 13.67 31.62
N GLN A 155 -41.53 14.92 32.11
CA GLN A 155 -40.91 16.07 31.43
C GLN A 155 -39.38 15.98 31.45
N GLU A 156 -38.79 15.60 32.58
CA GLU A 156 -37.34 15.42 32.70
C GLU A 156 -36.83 14.32 31.78
N ALA A 157 -37.51 13.17 31.76
CA ALA A 157 -37.16 12.05 30.89
C ALA A 157 -37.24 12.45 29.40
N ALA A 158 -38.28 13.20 28.99
CA ALA A 158 -38.39 13.72 27.64
C ALA A 158 -37.25 14.68 27.27
N ALA A 159 -36.94 15.63 28.16
CA ALA A 159 -35.84 16.57 27.96
C ALA A 159 -34.48 15.86 27.84
N LYS A 160 -34.25 14.83 28.67
CA LYS A 160 -33.03 14.01 28.63
C LYS A 160 -32.93 13.23 27.31
N GLN A 161 -34.01 12.61 26.85
CA GLN A 161 -34.04 11.89 25.57
C GLN A 161 -33.76 12.84 24.39
N ASP A 162 -34.31 14.06 24.41
CA ASP A 162 -34.03 15.05 23.38
C ASP A 162 -32.56 15.50 23.39
N ALA A 163 -31.98 15.70 24.57
CA ALA A 163 -30.55 16.00 24.70
C ALA A 163 -29.67 14.86 24.15
N GLU A 164 -29.95 13.62 24.53
CA GLU A 164 -29.23 12.44 24.05
C GLU A 164 -29.35 12.28 22.52
N ARG A 165 -30.53 12.53 21.95
CA ARG A 165 -30.76 12.49 20.49
C ARG A 165 -29.92 13.54 19.76
N ILE A 166 -29.86 14.76 20.28
CA ILE A 166 -29.05 15.85 19.72
C ILE A 166 -27.56 15.48 19.79
N GLU A 167 -27.10 14.94 20.92
CA GLU A 167 -25.72 14.52 21.09
C GLU A 167 -25.33 13.39 20.12
N GLN A 168 -26.18 12.38 19.97
CA GLN A 168 -25.97 11.28 19.01
C GLN A 168 -25.91 11.79 17.57
N ALA A 169 -26.81 12.70 17.19
CA ALA A 169 -26.79 13.30 15.85
C ALA A 169 -25.50 14.10 15.60
N ALA A 170 -25.02 14.84 16.60
CA ALA A 170 -23.76 15.57 16.52
C ALA A 170 -22.56 14.61 16.38
N LYS A 171 -22.49 13.53 17.18
CA LYS A 171 -21.45 12.50 17.06
C LYS A 171 -21.46 11.83 15.69
N ALA A 172 -22.63 11.41 15.20
CA ALA A 172 -22.76 10.80 13.88
C ALA A 172 -22.39 11.75 12.73
N ARG A 173 -22.59 13.07 12.91
CA ARG A 173 -22.13 14.07 11.94
C ARG A 173 -20.61 14.22 11.98
N LEU A 174 -20.02 14.27 13.17
CA LEU A 174 -18.56 14.36 13.35
C LEU A 174 -17.86 13.13 12.75
N GLU A 175 -18.34 11.92 13.05
CA GLU A 175 -17.77 10.68 12.50
C GLU A 175 -17.83 10.65 10.98
N ARG A 176 -18.95 11.06 10.38
CA ARG A 176 -19.05 11.20 8.92
C ARG A 176 -18.03 12.20 8.37
N GLN A 177 -17.86 13.34 9.03
CA GLN A 177 -16.87 14.32 8.62
C GLN A 177 -15.45 13.74 8.67
N VAL A 178 -15.09 13.04 9.75
CA VAL A 178 -13.79 12.38 9.90
C VAL A 178 -13.55 11.35 8.80
N ILE A 179 -14.58 10.58 8.42
CA ILE A 179 -14.47 9.60 7.32
C ILE A 179 -14.23 10.30 5.99
N VAL A 180 -14.95 11.39 5.70
CA VAL A 180 -14.77 12.18 4.47
C VAL A 180 -13.37 12.79 4.43
N ASP A 181 -12.91 13.39 5.53
CA ASP A 181 -11.58 14.01 5.61
C ASP A 181 -10.47 12.97 5.44
N ARG A 182 -10.61 11.79 6.08
CA ARG A 182 -9.69 10.66 5.87
C ARG A 182 -9.72 10.16 4.43
N GLY A 183 -10.90 10.06 3.82
CA GLY A 183 -11.04 9.67 2.41
C GLY A 183 -10.34 10.64 1.47
N ALA A 184 -10.46 11.95 1.70
CA ALA A 184 -9.76 12.97 0.94
C ALA A 184 -8.24 12.89 1.14
N ALA A 185 -7.78 12.71 2.38
CA ALA A 185 -6.36 12.54 2.69
C ALA A 185 -5.76 11.29 2.05
N GLU A 186 -6.46 10.16 2.06
CA GLU A 186 -6.05 8.94 1.37
C GLU A 186 -6.04 9.10 -0.15
N GLY A 187 -6.97 9.88 -0.71
CA GLY A 187 -6.97 10.25 -2.13
C GLY A 187 -5.70 10.99 -2.55
N GLU A 188 -5.29 12.00 -1.78
CA GLU A 188 -4.03 12.74 -2.03
C GLU A 188 -2.80 11.88 -1.74
N ARG A 189 -2.84 11.02 -0.71
CA ARG A 189 -1.76 10.08 -0.40
C ARG A 189 -1.51 9.10 -1.54
N LYS A 190 -2.58 8.60 -2.18
CA LYS A 190 -2.47 7.74 -3.36
C LYS A 190 -1.75 8.45 -4.51
N LYS A 191 -2.12 9.70 -4.82
CA LYS A 191 -1.45 10.49 -5.87
C LYS A 191 0.03 10.71 -5.56
N LEU A 192 0.36 11.01 -4.31
CA LEU A 192 1.75 11.16 -3.88
C LEU A 192 2.54 9.85 -4.06
N LEU A 193 1.95 8.71 -3.71
CA LEU A 193 2.59 7.40 -3.92
C LEU A 193 2.78 7.07 -5.40
N GLU A 194 1.80 7.40 -6.26
CA GLU A 194 1.92 7.24 -7.72
C GLU A 194 3.09 8.06 -8.27
N LEU A 195 3.19 9.35 -7.90
CA LEU A 195 4.30 10.22 -8.31
C LEU A 195 5.64 9.77 -7.74
N GLN A 196 5.68 9.25 -6.51
CA GLN A 196 6.89 8.68 -5.92
C GLN A 196 7.35 7.43 -6.67
N ALA A 197 6.43 6.54 -7.05
CA ALA A 197 6.75 5.36 -7.83
C ALA A 197 7.26 5.72 -9.24
N GLU A 198 6.63 6.71 -9.89
CA GLU A 198 7.08 7.23 -11.18
C GLU A 198 8.48 7.85 -11.09
N ASN A 199 8.73 8.70 -10.09
CA ASN A 199 10.05 9.28 -9.85
C ASN A 199 11.11 8.21 -9.57
N ALA A 200 10.79 7.20 -8.76
CA ALA A 200 11.72 6.10 -8.49
C ALA A 200 12.04 5.29 -9.76
N ALA A 201 11.05 5.09 -10.64
CA ALA A 201 11.28 4.44 -11.94
C ALA A 201 12.16 5.29 -12.87
N ILE A 202 11.92 6.61 -12.93
CA ILE A 202 12.75 7.55 -13.70
C ILE A 202 14.17 7.59 -13.13
N GLU A 203 14.34 7.63 -11.81
CA GLU A 203 15.64 7.64 -11.15
C GLU A 203 16.42 6.35 -11.43
N ALA A 204 15.79 5.18 -11.27
CA ALA A 204 16.42 3.89 -11.55
C ALA A 204 16.81 3.73 -13.03
N THR A 205 15.92 4.12 -13.95
CA THR A 205 16.23 4.09 -15.40
C THR A 205 17.28 5.13 -15.78
N GLY A 206 17.24 6.32 -15.18
CA GLY A 206 18.24 7.37 -15.35
C GLY A 206 19.62 6.91 -14.89
N GLN A 207 19.71 6.29 -13.71
CA GLN A 207 20.96 5.76 -13.19
C GLN A 207 21.48 4.61 -14.06
N ALA A 208 20.65 3.63 -14.41
CA ALA A 208 21.05 2.51 -15.25
C ALA A 208 21.52 2.97 -16.65
N THR A 209 20.83 3.93 -17.26
CA THR A 209 21.22 4.48 -18.57
C THR A 209 22.48 5.33 -18.50
N ALA A 210 22.65 6.13 -17.43
CA ALA A 210 23.86 6.89 -17.20
C ALA A 210 25.08 5.98 -17.00
N GLU A 211 24.96 4.95 -16.16
CA GLU A 211 26.02 3.96 -15.92
C GLU A 211 26.34 3.17 -17.19
N ALA A 212 25.33 2.71 -17.92
CA ALA A 212 25.52 1.99 -19.18
C ALA A 212 26.24 2.87 -20.23
N ARG A 213 25.84 4.15 -20.37
CA ARG A 213 26.50 5.11 -21.27
C ARG A 213 27.93 5.40 -20.84
N ALA A 214 28.17 5.64 -19.55
CA ALA A 214 29.51 5.89 -19.03
C ALA A 214 30.44 4.69 -19.26
N LYS A 215 29.95 3.46 -19.04
CA LYS A 215 30.70 2.23 -19.29
C LYS A 215 30.98 2.03 -20.78
N ALA A 216 29.98 2.22 -21.64
CA ALA A 216 30.14 2.12 -23.09
C ALA A 216 31.17 3.13 -23.61
N GLU A 217 31.12 4.37 -23.13
CA GLU A 217 32.06 5.43 -23.51
C GLU A 217 33.48 5.13 -23.01
N ALA A 218 33.62 4.66 -21.77
CA ALA A 218 34.91 4.22 -21.23
C ALA A 218 35.51 3.08 -22.07
N SER A 219 34.70 2.08 -22.44
CA SER A 219 35.13 0.99 -23.33
C SER A 219 35.49 1.48 -24.74
N ARG A 220 34.76 2.46 -25.29
CA ARG A 220 35.07 3.10 -26.58
C ARG A 220 36.44 3.77 -26.53
N ILE A 221 36.68 4.60 -25.51
CA ILE A 221 37.96 5.30 -25.32
C ILE A 221 39.11 4.30 -25.14
N GLN A 222 38.91 3.24 -24.35
CA GLN A 222 39.93 2.19 -24.18
C GLN A 222 40.22 1.45 -25.49
N GLY A 223 39.19 1.14 -26.28
CA GLY A 223 39.35 0.52 -27.59
C GLY A 223 40.14 1.41 -28.56
N GLU A 224 39.80 2.70 -28.62
CA GLU A 224 40.51 3.70 -29.42
C GLU A 224 41.96 3.86 -28.96
N LEU A 225 42.20 3.92 -27.65
CA LEU A 225 43.54 3.98 -27.07
C LEU A 225 44.37 2.74 -27.44
N ALA A 226 43.79 1.54 -27.32
CA ALA A 226 44.47 0.29 -27.64
C ALA A 226 44.86 0.23 -29.13
N VAL A 227 43.96 0.65 -30.04
CA VAL A 227 44.27 0.75 -31.48
C VAL A 227 45.38 1.76 -31.73
N ASN A 228 45.32 2.93 -31.09
CA ASN A 228 46.34 3.96 -31.24
C ASN A 228 47.70 3.52 -30.69
N LEU A 229 47.72 2.85 -29.53
CA LEU A 229 48.92 2.28 -28.93
C LEU A 229 49.53 1.21 -29.85
N ALA A 230 48.71 0.25 -30.32
CA ALA A 230 49.17 -0.78 -31.25
C ALA A 230 49.72 -0.19 -32.56
N ARG A 231 49.12 0.90 -33.08
CA ARG A 231 49.67 1.63 -34.23
C ARG A 231 51.01 2.27 -33.91
N GLN A 232 51.14 2.93 -32.76
CA GLN A 232 52.41 3.55 -32.34
C GLN A 232 53.50 2.51 -32.09
N GLU A 233 53.17 1.37 -31.48
CA GLU A 233 54.10 0.26 -31.29
C GLU A 233 54.53 -0.37 -32.61
N ALA A 234 53.61 -0.58 -33.55
CA ALA A 234 53.92 -1.07 -34.88
C ALA A 234 54.84 -0.10 -35.64
N GLU A 235 54.58 1.20 -35.55
CA GLU A 235 55.44 2.24 -36.15
C GLU A 235 56.82 2.25 -35.50
N ALA A 236 56.90 2.18 -34.16
CA ALA A 236 58.15 2.12 -33.43
C ALA A 236 58.96 0.84 -33.76
N ALA A 237 58.28 -0.31 -33.87
CA ALA A 237 58.89 -1.56 -34.28
C ALA A 237 59.41 -1.48 -35.73
N ARG A 238 58.66 -0.85 -36.64
CA ARG A 238 59.09 -0.62 -38.02
C ARG A 238 60.35 0.24 -38.07
N VAL A 239 60.37 1.36 -37.36
CA VAL A 239 61.55 2.25 -37.29
C VAL A 239 62.77 1.54 -36.70
N ARG A 240 62.59 0.75 -35.62
CA ARG A 240 63.68 -0.05 -35.04
C ARG A 240 64.22 -1.08 -36.02
N ALA A 241 63.33 -1.82 -36.69
CA ALA A 241 63.72 -2.82 -37.68
C ALA A 241 64.43 -2.17 -38.88
N GLU A 242 63.95 -1.02 -39.35
CA GLU A 242 64.61 -0.24 -40.42
C GLU A 242 66.02 0.22 -39.99
N ALA A 243 66.17 0.71 -38.75
CA ALA A 243 67.46 1.13 -38.20
C ALA A 243 68.44 -0.06 -38.03
N GLU A 244 67.99 -1.19 -37.49
CA GLU A 244 68.79 -2.41 -37.36
C GLU A 244 69.22 -2.94 -38.73
N LEU A 245 68.31 -2.95 -39.71
CA LEU A 245 68.61 -3.39 -41.07
C LEU A 245 69.61 -2.45 -41.76
N ALA A 246 69.49 -1.14 -41.56
CA ALA A 246 70.48 -0.18 -42.04
C ALA A 246 71.86 -0.41 -41.41
N GLN A 247 71.92 -0.65 -40.09
CA GLN A 247 73.17 -0.95 -39.39
C GLN A 247 73.78 -2.27 -39.88
N LEU A 248 72.97 -3.31 -40.07
CA LEU A 248 73.42 -4.61 -40.59
C LEU A 248 73.99 -4.47 -42.00
N ARG A 249 73.30 -3.73 -42.89
CA ARG A 249 73.77 -3.46 -44.25
C ARG A 249 75.11 -2.73 -44.24
N ALA A 250 75.22 -1.65 -43.45
CA ALA A 250 76.48 -0.91 -43.34
C ALA A 250 77.62 -1.80 -42.81
N ARG A 251 77.34 -2.69 -41.85
CA ARG A 251 78.33 -3.65 -41.34
C ARG A 251 78.74 -4.68 -42.41
N GLN A 252 77.78 -5.26 -43.13
CA GLN A 252 78.06 -6.21 -44.19
C GLN A 252 78.84 -5.57 -45.34
N GLU A 253 78.49 -4.35 -45.74
CA GLU A 253 79.24 -3.58 -46.74
C GLU A 253 80.69 -3.33 -46.29
N ALA A 254 80.91 -2.95 -45.03
CA ALA A 254 82.24 -2.78 -44.47
C ALA A 254 83.03 -4.10 -44.41
N GLU A 255 82.40 -5.21 -44.00
CA GLU A 255 83.02 -6.54 -43.97
C GLU A 255 83.39 -7.01 -45.39
N LEU A 256 82.50 -6.84 -46.38
CA LEU A 256 82.78 -7.15 -47.78
C LEU A 256 83.92 -6.29 -48.34
N ALA A 257 83.93 -4.99 -48.06
CA ALA A 257 85.00 -4.10 -48.49
C ALA A 257 86.35 -4.50 -47.88
N HIS A 258 86.36 -4.88 -46.60
CA HIS A 258 87.57 -5.38 -45.94
C HIS A 258 88.05 -6.71 -46.54
N GLN A 259 87.14 -7.65 -46.78
CA GLN A 259 87.46 -8.92 -47.43
C GLN A 259 88.01 -8.71 -48.85
N GLN A 260 87.40 -7.83 -49.64
CA GLN A 260 87.91 -7.46 -50.97
C GLN A 260 89.32 -6.86 -50.88
N ALA A 261 89.58 -5.99 -49.91
CA ALA A 261 90.91 -5.43 -49.70
C ALA A 261 91.95 -6.50 -49.32
N LEU A 262 91.59 -7.45 -48.45
CA LEU A 262 92.46 -8.58 -48.09
C LEU A 262 92.74 -9.48 -49.29
N ILE A 263 91.72 -9.84 -50.06
CA ILE A 263 91.87 -10.65 -51.29
C ILE A 263 92.78 -9.93 -52.29
N ASN A 264 92.58 -8.63 -52.50
CA ASN A 264 93.43 -7.84 -53.38
C ASN A 264 94.89 -7.81 -52.88
N LEU A 265 95.11 -7.68 -51.57
CA LEU A 265 96.44 -7.75 -50.96
C LEU A 265 97.08 -9.14 -51.13
N GLU A 266 96.31 -10.21 -51.00
CA GLU A 266 96.77 -11.59 -51.25
C GLU A 266 97.15 -11.80 -52.72
N ILE A 267 96.35 -11.29 -53.65
CA ILE A 267 96.65 -11.31 -55.09
C ILE A 267 97.95 -10.55 -55.35
N GLU A 268 98.10 -9.34 -54.81
CA GLU A 268 99.32 -8.53 -55.00
C GLU A 268 100.55 -9.22 -54.40
N LYS A 269 100.42 -9.78 -53.19
CA LYS A 269 101.49 -10.57 -52.56
C LYS A 269 101.86 -11.78 -53.42
N ALA A 270 100.88 -12.52 -53.94
CA ALA A 270 101.12 -13.67 -54.80
C ALA A 270 101.79 -13.27 -56.11
N GLN A 271 101.37 -12.15 -56.73
CA GLN A 271 102.01 -11.59 -57.92
C GLN A 271 103.47 -11.20 -57.67
N ARG A 272 103.75 -10.43 -56.61
CA ARG A 272 105.12 -10.05 -56.25
C ARG A 272 105.99 -11.24 -55.90
N MET A 273 105.44 -12.24 -55.19
CA MET A 273 106.16 -13.49 -54.90
C MET A 273 106.45 -14.28 -56.18
N ALA A 274 105.51 -14.31 -57.13
CA ALA A 274 105.71 -14.94 -58.43
C ALA A 274 106.78 -14.21 -59.27
N GLU A 275 106.80 -12.87 -59.23
CA GLU A 275 107.83 -12.04 -59.87
C GLU A 275 109.21 -12.28 -59.24
N ILE A 276 109.32 -12.28 -57.91
CA ILE A 276 110.58 -12.54 -57.20
C ILE A 276 111.08 -13.95 -57.51
N THR A 277 110.21 -14.96 -57.45
CA THR A 277 110.60 -16.35 -57.76
C THR A 277 110.96 -16.53 -59.23
N SER A 278 110.26 -15.86 -60.15
CA SER A 278 110.63 -15.82 -61.57
C SER A 278 111.99 -15.14 -61.79
N ALA A 279 112.26 -14.01 -61.12
CA ALA A 279 113.53 -13.31 -61.18
C ALA A 279 114.67 -14.11 -60.54
N GLU A 280 114.46 -14.72 -59.37
CA GLU A 280 115.42 -15.59 -58.70
C GLU A 280 115.71 -16.83 -59.55
N PHE A 281 114.69 -17.44 -60.16
CA PHE A 281 114.85 -18.56 -61.09
C PHE A 281 115.63 -18.13 -62.33
N SER A 282 115.31 -16.96 -62.91
CA SER A 282 116.05 -16.39 -64.04
C SER A 282 117.53 -16.18 -63.68
N GLN A 283 117.83 -15.56 -62.54
CA GLN A 283 119.21 -15.36 -62.07
C GLN A 283 119.93 -16.69 -61.81
N LYS A 284 119.25 -17.69 -61.23
CA LYS A 284 119.83 -19.04 -61.06
C LYS A 284 120.13 -19.70 -62.40
N VAL A 285 119.23 -19.60 -63.38
CA VAL A 285 119.43 -20.14 -64.73
C VAL A 285 120.57 -19.43 -65.46
N GLU A 286 120.66 -18.10 -65.33
CA GLU A 286 121.70 -17.28 -65.94
C GLU A 286 123.08 -17.53 -65.31
N ALA A 287 123.16 -17.69 -63.98
CA ALA A 287 124.39 -18.02 -63.27
C ALA A 287 124.92 -19.43 -63.56
N ILE A 288 124.03 -20.40 -63.82
CA ILE A 288 124.44 -21.73 -64.27
C ILE A 288 124.91 -21.68 -65.73
N GLY A 289 124.29 -20.83 -66.56
CA GLY A 289 124.63 -20.62 -67.96
C GLY A 289 123.98 -21.67 -68.88
N PRO A 290 123.48 -21.27 -70.06
CA PRO A 290 122.70 -22.15 -70.94
C PRO A 290 123.50 -23.38 -71.42
N GLU A 291 124.81 -23.22 -71.64
CA GLU A 291 125.69 -24.34 -72.03
C GLU A 291 125.91 -25.34 -70.90
N THR A 292 125.97 -24.90 -69.64
CA THR A 292 126.11 -25.80 -68.48
C THR A 292 124.81 -26.52 -68.15
N LEU A 293 123.66 -25.85 -68.29
CA LEU A 293 122.34 -26.49 -68.18
C LEU A 293 122.14 -27.56 -69.26
N LYS A 294 122.59 -27.27 -70.49
CA LYS A 294 122.61 -28.22 -71.59
C LYS A 294 123.56 -29.40 -71.31
N ALA A 295 124.75 -29.14 -70.77
CA ALA A 295 125.71 -30.17 -70.38
C ALA A 295 125.20 -31.04 -69.21
N ILE A 296 124.53 -30.46 -68.20
CA ILE A 296 123.93 -31.22 -67.09
C ILE A 296 122.75 -32.08 -67.59
N ALA A 297 121.93 -31.56 -68.51
CA ALA A 297 120.86 -32.32 -69.13
C ALA A 297 121.39 -33.44 -70.08
N GLN A 298 122.56 -33.26 -70.70
CA GLN A 298 123.20 -34.23 -71.61
C GLN A 298 124.20 -35.19 -70.92
N ALA A 299 124.64 -34.89 -69.69
CA ALA A 299 125.60 -35.73 -68.94
C ALA A 299 125.03 -37.10 -68.55
N GLY A 300 123.71 -37.21 -68.33
CA GLY A 300 123.04 -38.49 -68.10
C GLY A 300 123.09 -39.41 -69.34
N PRO A 301 122.62 -38.96 -70.51
CA PRO A 301 122.70 -39.73 -71.76
C PRO A 301 124.13 -40.10 -72.21
N GLU A 302 125.10 -39.18 -72.10
CA GLU A 302 126.47 -39.41 -72.62
C GLU A 302 127.30 -40.35 -71.73
N MET A 303 127.14 -40.29 -70.40
CA MET A 303 127.82 -41.19 -69.46
C MET A 303 127.26 -42.61 -69.57
N GLN A 304 125.95 -42.75 -69.75
CA GLN A 304 125.30 -44.06 -69.94
C GLN A 304 125.68 -44.70 -71.29
N ALA A 305 125.89 -43.91 -72.36
CA ALA A 305 126.37 -44.42 -73.65
C ALA A 305 127.82 -44.94 -73.60
N LYS A 306 128.74 -44.27 -72.87
CA LYS A 306 130.14 -44.71 -72.72
C LYS A 306 130.31 -45.97 -71.86
N LEU A 307 129.49 -46.14 -70.82
CA LEU A 307 129.48 -47.36 -70.00
C LEU A 307 128.94 -48.58 -70.77
N LEU A 308 127.97 -48.38 -71.67
CA LEU A 308 127.43 -49.42 -72.54
C LEU A 308 128.41 -49.91 -73.64
N GLN A 309 129.45 -49.12 -73.98
CA GLN A 309 130.45 -49.48 -75.00
C GLN A 309 131.65 -50.27 -74.44
N ALA A 310 132.00 -50.11 -73.15
CA ALA A 310 133.21 -50.69 -72.56
C ALA A 310 133.03 -52.09 -71.93
N LEU A 311 131.81 -52.56 -71.71
CA LEU A 311 131.51 -53.89 -71.12
C LEU A 311 130.92 -54.92 -72.10
N GLY A 312 131.03 -54.68 -73.41
CA GLY A 312 131.08 -55.75 -74.42
C GLY A 312 129.78 -56.48 -74.75
N LEU A 313 128.63 -55.80 -74.80
CA LEU A 313 127.39 -56.40 -75.31
C LEU A 313 126.74 -55.55 -76.42
N GLN A 314 126.84 -56.05 -77.65
CA GLN A 314 125.99 -55.65 -78.77
C GLN A 314 124.64 -56.38 -78.68
N SER A 315 123.56 -55.60 -78.71
CA SER A 315 122.18 -55.98 -79.06
C SER A 315 121.47 -56.91 -78.03
N VAL A 316 120.15 -56.79 -77.80
CA VAL A 316 119.09 -56.71 -78.80
C VAL A 316 117.95 -55.81 -78.32
N LEU A 317 117.62 -54.85 -79.20
CA LEU A 317 116.41 -54.04 -79.18
C LEU A 317 115.26 -54.91 -79.72
N ILE A 318 114.37 -55.39 -78.86
CA ILE A 318 113.06 -55.91 -79.29
C ILE A 318 112.07 -54.76 -79.15
N THR A 319 111.65 -54.23 -80.30
CA THR A 319 110.59 -53.24 -80.41
C THR A 319 109.29 -53.95 -80.78
N ASP A 320 108.24 -53.72 -80.00
CA ASP A 320 106.87 -53.85 -80.50
C ASP A 320 106.12 -52.53 -80.29
N GLY A 321 106.07 -51.76 -81.38
CA GLY A 321 104.89 -51.07 -81.88
C GLY A 321 104.31 -49.84 -81.16
N ARG A 322 104.34 -49.73 -79.82
CA ARG A 322 103.71 -48.57 -79.16
C ARG A 322 104.27 -48.16 -77.80
N ASN A 323 105.21 -48.92 -77.25
CA ASN A 323 105.97 -48.54 -76.05
C ASN A 323 107.26 -49.35 -75.97
N PRO A 324 108.46 -48.77 -76.20
CA PRO A 324 109.70 -49.42 -75.79
C PRO A 324 109.70 -49.54 -74.26
N ILE A 325 109.69 -50.77 -73.74
CA ILE A 325 109.80 -51.02 -72.30
C ILE A 325 111.23 -50.67 -71.88
N ASN A 326 111.35 -49.49 -71.28
CA ASN A 326 112.58 -49.04 -70.66
C ASN A 326 112.70 -49.74 -69.30
N LEU A 327 113.46 -50.84 -69.26
CA LEU A 327 113.69 -51.65 -68.05
C LEU A 327 114.51 -50.92 -66.96
N PHE A 328 114.79 -49.61 -67.14
CA PHE A 328 115.45 -48.77 -66.14
C PHE A 328 114.52 -48.24 -65.03
N SER A 329 113.18 -48.26 -65.18
CA SER A 329 112.29 -47.58 -64.23
C SER A 329 111.41 -48.48 -63.36
N THR A 330 111.60 -49.80 -63.35
CA THR A 330 110.89 -50.71 -62.41
C THR A 330 111.43 -50.65 -60.97
N ALA A 331 112.33 -49.72 -60.62
CA ALA A 331 113.03 -49.78 -59.33
C ALA A 331 112.94 -48.54 -58.41
N GLN A 332 112.30 -47.43 -58.77
CA GLN A 332 112.36 -46.24 -57.88
C GLN A 332 111.08 -45.40 -57.69
N GLY A 333 109.90 -45.80 -58.20
CA GLY A 333 108.76 -44.86 -58.27
C GLY A 333 107.35 -45.42 -58.19
N LEU A 334 107.10 -46.55 -57.52
CA LEU A 334 105.72 -46.87 -57.07
C LEU A 334 105.49 -46.39 -55.63
N ILE A 335 105.79 -45.11 -55.42
CA ILE A 335 105.28 -44.31 -54.31
C ILE A 335 104.07 -43.53 -54.84
N ASN A 336 102.92 -43.83 -54.23
CA ASN A 336 101.58 -43.19 -54.24
C ASN A 336 100.63 -43.46 -55.43
N PRO A 337 99.29 -43.46 -55.23
CA PRO A 337 98.49 -42.64 -54.28
C PRO A 337 97.38 -43.40 -53.49
N ILE A 338 96.68 -42.82 -52.50
CA ILE A 338 95.33 -42.19 -52.61
C ILE A 338 94.92 -41.83 -51.15
N GLN A 339 94.68 -40.55 -50.80
CA GLN A 339 93.40 -39.80 -50.85
C GLN A 339 92.31 -40.40 -49.91
N SER A 340 91.98 -39.72 -48.81
CA SER A 340 90.87 -38.74 -48.67
C SER A 340 89.60 -39.35 -48.04
N HIS A 341 89.10 -38.77 -46.95
CA HIS A 341 87.74 -38.20 -46.81
C HIS A 341 87.33 -37.92 -45.35
N LEU A 342 87.00 -36.65 -45.07
CA LEU A 342 85.91 -36.19 -44.17
C LEU A 342 84.57 -36.85 -44.58
N PRO A 343 83.47 -36.94 -43.77
CA PRO A 343 82.88 -35.81 -43.03
C PRO A 343 82.00 -36.16 -41.77
N SER A 344 81.61 -35.15 -40.96
CA SER A 344 80.25 -34.56 -40.74
C SER A 344 79.36 -35.21 -39.68
N ASP A 345 78.87 -34.37 -38.76
CA ASP A 345 77.45 -34.18 -38.40
C ASP A 345 77.39 -32.79 -37.73
N SER A 346 76.64 -31.75 -38.12
CA SER A 346 75.27 -31.54 -38.64
C SER A 346 74.15 -32.08 -37.76
N GLN A 347 73.56 -31.19 -36.95
CA GLN A 347 72.13 -30.78 -36.97
C GLN A 347 71.79 -30.09 -35.63
N GLN A 348 71.34 -28.82 -35.62
CA GLN A 348 69.93 -28.38 -35.79
C GLN A 348 69.05 -28.87 -34.64
N SER A 349 68.20 -28.09 -33.98
CA SER A 349 67.84 -26.66 -34.00
C SER A 349 67.19 -26.35 -32.65
#